data_AF-A0A519RHE5-F1
#
_entry.id   AF-A0A519RHE5-F1
#
_cell.length_a   1.000
_cell.length_b   1.000
_cell.length_c   1.000
_cell.angle_alpha   90.00
_cell.angle_beta   90.00
_cell.angle_gamma   90.00
#
_symmetry.space_group_name_H-M   'P 1'
#
loop_
_entity.id
_entity.type
_entity.pdbx_description
1 polymer ?
#
loop_
_entity_poly.entity_id
_entity_poly.type
_entity_poly.pdbx_seq_one_letter_code
_entity_poly.pdbx_strand_id
1 'polypeptide(L)'
;MKDGDRVVFLGNSLFESDKNSYLELALTTRWPDKRVTFRNLGWEGDNVFGQARSHFTNPPTAYETLMMQITAAKPTVIFIAYGGVEAQDG
;
A
#
# COMPACT_ATOMS: atom_id res chain seq x y z
N MET A 1 16.94 -4.39 -3.82
CA MET A 1 16.60 -3.32 -2.86
C MET A 1 17.88 -2.70 -2.34
N LYS A 2 17.82 -1.44 -1.91
CA LYS A 2 18.94 -0.72 -1.29
C LYS A 2 18.80 -0.79 0.24
N ASP A 3 19.91 -0.58 0.94
CA ASP A 3 19.89 -0.52 2.40
C ASP A 3 19.10 0.71 2.86
N GLY A 4 18.25 0.53 3.87
CA GLY A 4 17.38 1.59 4.39
C GLY A 4 16.11 1.86 3.57
N ASP A 5 15.80 1.03 2.55
CA ASP A 5 14.57 1.19 1.78
C ASP A 5 13.31 1.05 2.66
N ARG A 6 12.36 1.97 2.46
CA ARG A 6 11.03 1.95 3.07
C ARG A 6 10.03 1.65 1.97
N VAL A 7 9.55 0.42 1.94
CA VAL A 7 8.67 -0.08 0.89
C VAL A 7 7.23 -0.01 1.33
N VAL A 8 6.41 0.62 0.49
CA VAL A 8 4.96 0.66 0.68
C VAL A 8 4.29 -0.22 -0.36
N PHE A 9 3.40 -1.10 0.09
CA PHE A 9 2.44 -1.80 -0.76
C PHE A 9 1.14 -1.02 -0.76
N LEU A 10 0.77 -0.45 -1.90
CA LEU A 10 -0.37 0.45 -2.06
C LEU A 10 -1.36 -0.14 -3.06
N GLY A 11 -2.61 -0.32 -2.66
CA GLY A 11 -3.59 -0.93 -3.54
C GLY A 11 -4.87 -1.30 -2.83
N ASN A 12 -5.57 -2.27 -3.40
CA ASN A 12 -6.81 -2.81 -2.85
C ASN A 12 -6.60 -4.12 -2.07
N SER A 13 -7.61 -4.98 -2.07
CA SER A 13 -7.60 -6.29 -1.42
C SER A 13 -6.43 -7.19 -1.86
N LEU A 14 -5.84 -6.96 -3.03
CA LEU A 14 -4.63 -7.67 -3.48
C LEU A 14 -3.47 -7.55 -2.48
N PHE A 15 -3.27 -6.36 -1.90
CA PHE A 15 -2.24 -6.17 -0.88
C PHE A 15 -2.77 -6.40 0.53
N GLU A 16 -3.99 -5.96 0.84
CA GLU A 16 -4.54 -6.17 2.18
C GLU A 16 -4.63 -7.66 2.57
N SER A 17 -4.94 -8.53 1.59
CA SER A 17 -5.14 -9.96 1.82
C SER A 17 -3.84 -10.76 1.98
N ASP A 18 -2.65 -10.13 1.94
CA ASP A 18 -1.38 -10.82 2.22
C ASP A 18 -1.24 -11.16 3.71
N LYS A 19 -2.03 -12.14 4.17
CA LYS A 19 -2.14 -12.55 5.58
C LYS A 19 -0.85 -13.10 6.18
N ASN A 20 0.05 -13.59 5.34
CA ASN A 20 1.30 -14.22 5.77
C ASN A 20 2.55 -13.38 5.40
N SER A 21 2.36 -12.15 4.93
CA SER A 21 3.45 -11.26 4.50
C SER A 21 4.42 -11.94 3.53
N TYR A 22 3.91 -12.73 2.57
CA TYR A 22 4.77 -13.49 1.66
C TYR A 22 5.66 -12.59 0.81
N LEU A 23 5.16 -11.40 0.45
CA LEU A 23 5.96 -10.43 -0.28
C LEU A 23 7.14 -9.92 0.57
N GLU A 24 6.90 -9.60 1.84
CA GLU A 24 7.95 -9.17 2.76
C GLU A 24 8.99 -10.28 2.98
N LEU A 25 8.54 -11.52 3.14
CA LEU A 25 9.41 -12.70 3.26
C LEU A 25 10.27 -12.89 2.00
N ALA A 26 9.65 -12.85 0.82
CA ALA A 26 10.37 -13.02 -0.45
C ALA A 26 11.42 -11.93 -0.66
N LEU A 27 11.08 -10.67 -0.35
CA LEU A 27 12.00 -9.55 -0.47
C LEU A 27 13.12 -9.63 0.57
N THR A 28 12.81 -9.97 1.82
CA THR A 28 13.80 -10.10 2.90
C THR A 28 14.78 -11.24 2.65
N THR A 29 14.30 -12.40 2.21
CA THR A 29 15.16 -13.55 1.89
C THR A 29 16.03 -13.33 0.65
N ARG A 30 15.58 -12.50 -0.30
CA ARG A 30 16.36 -12.15 -1.50
C ARG A 30 17.47 -11.13 -1.23
N TRP A 31 17.27 -10.23 -0.27
CA TRP A 31 18.24 -9.20 0.16
C TRP A 31 18.49 -9.27 1.68
N PRO A 32 19.04 -10.39 2.19
CA PRO A 32 19.15 -10.64 3.63
C PRO A 32 20.14 -9.71 4.34
N ASP A 33 21.03 -9.06 3.59
CA ASP A 33 22.03 -8.12 4.10
C ASP A 33 21.52 -6.66 4.12
N LYS A 34 20.29 -6.40 3.70
CA LYS A 34 19.71 -5.04 3.62
C LYS A 34 18.65 -4.84 4.71
N ARG A 35 18.72 -3.68 5.37
CA ARG A 35 17.72 -3.23 6.33
C ARG A 35 16.57 -2.56 5.59
N VAL A 36 15.63 -3.38 5.15
CA VAL A 36 14.41 -2.93 4.49
C VAL A 36 13.27 -2.91 5.50
N THR A 37 12.39 -1.92 5.42
CA THR A 37 11.13 -1.90 6.16
C THR A 37 9.95 -1.90 5.20
N PHE A 38 8.86 -2.52 5.62
CA PHE A 38 7.66 -2.69 4.80
C PHE A 38 6.46 -2.05 5.49
N ARG A 39 5.56 -1.49 4.68
CA ARG A 39 4.29 -0.92 5.13
C ARG A 39 3.20 -1.29 4.14
N ASN A 40 2.25 -2.08 4.60
CA ASN A 40 1.05 -2.37 3.84
C ASN A 40 0.02 -1.24 4.04
N LEU A 41 -0.38 -0.61 2.93
CA LEU A 41 -1.46 0.38 2.85
C LEU A 41 -2.60 -0.10 1.94
N GLY A 42 -2.69 -1.41 1.69
CA GLY A 42 -3.82 -2.02 0.97
C GLY A 42 -5.13 -1.84 1.73
N TRP A 43 -6.22 -1.59 1.01
CA TRP A 43 -7.56 -1.47 1.58
C TRP A 43 -8.63 -2.04 0.64
N GLU A 44 -9.48 -2.91 1.13
CA GLU A 44 -10.48 -3.62 0.34
C GLU A 44 -11.50 -2.64 -0.26
N GLY A 45 -11.85 -2.87 -1.52
CA GLY A 45 -12.74 -2.01 -2.28
C GLY A 45 -12.14 -0.65 -2.68
N ASP A 46 -10.87 -0.39 -2.33
CA ASP A 46 -10.24 0.89 -2.65
C ASP A 46 -9.93 1.02 -4.15
N ASN A 47 -10.19 2.21 -4.69
CA ASN A 47 -9.78 2.60 -6.04
C ASN A 47 -8.61 3.58 -5.98
N VAL A 48 -8.12 4.05 -7.13
CA VAL A 48 -7.02 5.02 -7.26
C VAL A 48 -7.28 6.33 -6.52
N PHE A 49 -8.54 6.65 -6.21
CA PHE A 49 -8.95 7.84 -5.47
C PHE A 49 -9.06 7.61 -3.95
N GLY A 50 -8.80 6.40 -3.46
CA GLY A 50 -8.92 6.10 -2.05
C GLY A 50 -10.37 6.00 -1.57
N GLN A 51 -11.35 5.77 -2.46
CA GLN A 51 -12.76 5.96 -2.17
C GLN A 51 -13.29 5.11 -1.00
N ALA A 52 -12.81 3.88 -0.82
CA ALA A 52 -13.24 3.02 0.28
C ALA A 52 -12.84 3.58 1.66
N ARG A 53 -11.88 4.50 1.71
CA ARG A 53 -11.45 5.15 2.95
C ARG A 53 -12.46 6.15 3.49
N SER A 54 -13.41 6.59 2.66
CA SER A 54 -14.53 7.42 3.08
C SER A 54 -15.38 6.79 4.20
N HIS A 55 -15.30 5.46 4.38
CA HIS A 55 -15.97 4.75 5.47
C HIS A 55 -15.53 5.19 6.86
N PHE A 56 -14.32 5.74 7.01
CA PHE A 56 -13.75 6.11 8.31
C PHE A 56 -13.18 7.53 8.36
N THR A 57 -13.36 8.32 7.30
CA THR A 57 -12.80 9.68 7.22
C THR A 57 -13.80 10.65 6.60
N ASN A 58 -14.10 11.76 7.29
CA ASN A 58 -14.77 12.96 6.77
C ASN A 58 -14.98 13.99 7.92
N PRO A 59 -14.14 15.04 8.10
CA PRO A 59 -12.86 15.37 7.45
C PRO A 59 -11.64 14.66 8.09
N PRO A 60 -10.50 14.50 7.37
CA PRO A 60 -10.22 14.89 5.98
C PRO A 60 -10.95 14.02 4.94
N THR A 61 -10.84 14.36 3.64
CA THR A 61 -11.43 13.54 2.57
C THR A 61 -10.71 12.19 2.41
N ALA A 62 -11.31 11.25 1.70
CA ALA A 62 -10.74 9.92 1.46
C ALA A 62 -9.39 9.99 0.73
N TYR A 63 -9.29 10.83 -0.30
CA TYR A 63 -8.06 11.04 -1.05
C TYR A 63 -6.98 11.76 -0.22
N GLU A 64 -7.36 12.78 0.56
CA GLU A 64 -6.41 13.43 1.48
C GLU A 64 -5.89 12.43 2.53
N THR A 65 -6.76 11.57 3.05
CA THR A 65 -6.37 10.51 3.98
C THR A 65 -5.36 9.55 3.35
N LEU A 66 -5.60 9.13 2.10
CA LEU A 66 -4.67 8.32 1.32
C LEU A 66 -3.30 9.01 1.19
N MET A 67 -3.29 10.28 0.77
CA MET A 67 -2.06 11.07 0.62
C MET A 67 -1.33 11.28 1.94
N MET A 68 -2.05 11.52 3.03
CA MET A 68 -1.48 11.64 4.37
C MET A 68 -0.81 10.34 4.81
N GLN A 69 -1.44 9.19 4.57
CA GLN A 69 -0.86 7.89 4.93
C GLN A 69 0.41 7.56 4.13
N ILE A 70 0.39 7.82 2.81
CA ILE A 70 1.58 7.65 1.96
C ILE A 70 2.70 8.59 2.43
N THR A 71 2.39 9.85 2.68
CA THR A 71 3.38 10.85 3.12
C THR A 71 3.96 10.48 4.49
N ALA A 72 3.13 10.05 5.43
CA ALA A 72 3.55 9.64 6.76
C ALA A 72 4.49 8.41 6.73
N ALA A 73 4.27 7.49 5.79
CA ALA A 73 5.14 6.32 5.60
C ALA A 73 6.54 6.70 5.05
N LYS A 74 6.69 7.90 4.48
CA LYS A 74 7.94 8.41 3.88
C LYS A 74 8.60 7.39 2.92
N PRO A 75 7.87 6.75 2.00
CA PRO A 75 8.41 5.64 1.21
C PRO A 75 9.63 6.06 0.37
N THR A 76 10.54 5.10 0.15
CA THR A 76 11.57 5.21 -0.90
C THR A 76 11.17 4.43 -2.15
N VAL A 77 10.32 3.42 -2.00
CA VAL A 77 9.76 2.61 -3.08
C VAL A 77 8.28 2.35 -2.78
N ILE A 78 7.43 2.45 -3.80
CA ILE A 78 6.01 2.10 -3.71
C ILE A 78 5.68 1.07 -4.78
N PHE A 79 5.14 -0.07 -4.37
CA PHE A 79 4.45 -0.99 -5.27
C PHE A 79 2.97 -0.60 -5.32
N ILE A 80 2.46 -0.35 -6.52
CA ILE A 80 1.09 0.10 -6.73
C ILE A 80 0.31 -0.98 -7.47
N ALA A 81 -0.83 -1.38 -6.91
CA ALA A 81 -1.76 -2.33 -7.51
C ALA A 81 -3.20 -1.82 -7.36
N TYR A 82 -3.62 -1.04 -8.35
CA TYR A 82 -5.00 -0.59 -8.56
C TYR A 82 -5.44 -0.97 -9.98
N GLY A 83 -6.71 -0.77 -10.30
CA GLY A 83 -7.32 -1.08 -11.60
C GLY A 83 -8.39 -2.16 -11.51
N GLY A 84 -8.35 -3.03 -10.50
CA GLY A 84 -9.32 -4.13 -10.36
C GLY A 84 -10.71 -3.68 -9.89
N VAL A 85 -10.80 -2.56 -9.17
CA VAL A 85 -12.08 -1.97 -8.77
C VAL A 85 -12.62 -1.12 -9.91
N GLU A 86 -11.76 -0.29 -10.49
CA GLU A 86 -12.06 0.64 -11.58
C GLU A 86 -12.55 -0.10 -12.83
N ALA A 87 -11.98 -1.26 -13.15
CA ALA A 87 -12.42 -2.07 -14.29
C ALA A 87 -13.85 -2.60 -14.15
N GLN A 88 -14.45 -2.56 -12.96
CA GLN A 88 -15.85 -2.92 -12.75
C GLN A 88 -16.80 -1.78 -13.12
N ASP A 89 -16.30 -0.53 -13.13
CA ASP A 89 -17.10 0.67 -13.39
C ASP A 89 -17.20 1.04 -14.88
N GLY A 90 -16.41 0.41 -15.77
CA GLY A 90 -16.52 0.51 -17.23
C GLY A 90 -15.61 1.52 -17.90
#